data_AF-A0A133V5Y4-F1
#
_entry.id   AF-A0A133V5Y4-F1
#
_cell.length_a   1.000
_cell.length_b   1.000
_cell.length_c   1.000
_cell.angle_alpha   90.00
_cell.angle_beta   90.00
_cell.angle_gamma   90.00
#
_symmetry.space_group_name_H-M   'P 1'
#
loop_
_entity.id
_entity.type
_entity.pdbx_description
1 polymer ?
#
loop_
_entity_poly.entity_id
_entity_poly.type
_entity_poly.pdbx_seq_one_letter_code
_entity_poly.pdbx_strand_id
1 'polypeptide(L)'
;VKLENGDVVRVSSEDQAKGLADRVEKILSLGDILLGYGEFVENNHVLLPSGYCEEWWAEEVKEAVEDPTHLAPFVEPPFKTPSAKRAVDISIEHGVPLHPAYTYPYHDLEPEEIGALGTWLSGAEIEVRGSGISGVQRSRTIGT
;
A
#
# COMPACT_ATOMS: atom_id res chain seq x y z
N VAL A 1 -7.79 -9.52 2.08
CA VAL A 1 -8.46 -10.83 1.89
C VAL A 1 -9.00 -10.93 0.47
N LYS A 2 -9.16 -12.15 -0.05
CA LYS A 2 -9.87 -12.43 -1.30
C LYS A 2 -11.26 -12.98 -0.96
N LEU A 3 -12.29 -12.42 -1.57
CA LEU A 3 -13.69 -12.83 -1.40
C LEU A 3 -14.08 -13.87 -2.47
N GLU A 4 -15.14 -14.63 -2.22
CA GLU A 4 -15.66 -15.67 -3.13
C GLU A 4 -16.03 -15.14 -4.53
N ASN A 5 -16.38 -13.85 -4.65
CA ASN A 5 -16.67 -13.21 -5.93
C ASN A 5 -15.41 -12.79 -6.71
N GLY A 6 -14.22 -13.04 -6.15
CA GLY A 6 -12.93 -12.68 -6.73
C GLY A 6 -12.38 -11.33 -6.28
N ASP A 7 -13.16 -10.50 -5.56
CA ASP A 7 -12.70 -9.19 -5.11
C ASP A 7 -11.59 -9.30 -4.06
N VAL A 8 -10.62 -8.41 -4.15
CA VAL A 8 -9.53 -8.29 -3.16
C VAL A 8 -9.78 -7.03 -2.34
N VAL A 9 -9.96 -7.20 -1.03
CA VAL A 9 -10.30 -6.12 -0.11
C VAL A 9 -9.29 -6.06 1.03
N ARG A 10 -8.74 -4.87 1.30
CA ARG A 10 -7.99 -4.57 2.53
C ARG A 10 -9.00 -4.34 3.66
N VAL A 11 -8.84 -5.10 4.74
CA VAL A 11 -9.71 -5.00 5.92
C VAL A 11 -8.96 -4.23 7.00
N SER A 12 -9.50 -3.08 7.40
CA SER A 12 -8.83 -2.16 8.35
C SER A 12 -9.67 -1.85 9.59
N SER A 13 -10.83 -2.49 9.77
CA SER A 13 -11.65 -2.36 10.98
C SER A 13 -12.32 -3.67 11.36
N GLU A 14 -12.63 -3.81 12.65
CA GLU A 14 -13.35 -4.97 13.19
C GLU A 14 -14.73 -5.14 12.57
N ASP A 15 -15.48 -4.04 12.40
CA ASP A 15 -16.81 -4.07 11.79
C ASP A 15 -16.76 -4.55 10.33
N GLN A 16 -15.75 -4.10 9.57
CA GLN A 16 -15.52 -4.55 8.21
C GLN A 16 -15.15 -6.05 8.18
N ALA A 17 -14.31 -6.50 9.12
CA ALA A 17 -13.94 -7.91 9.24
C ALA A 17 -15.17 -8.80 9.51
N LYS A 18 -16.00 -8.42 10.49
CA LYS A 18 -17.24 -9.13 10.82
C LYS A 18 -18.21 -9.19 9.64
N GLY A 19 -18.38 -8.08 8.91
CA GLY A 19 -19.29 -8.02 7.76
C GLY A 19 -18.80 -8.77 6.51
N LEU A 20 -17.53 -9.18 6.47
CA LEU A 20 -16.94 -9.92 5.36
C LEU A 20 -16.60 -11.38 5.70
N ALA A 21 -16.56 -11.74 6.99
CA ALA A 21 -16.06 -13.03 7.47
C ALA A 21 -16.64 -14.24 6.71
N ASP A 22 -17.96 -14.28 6.50
CA ASP A 22 -18.65 -15.39 5.84
C ASP A 22 -18.42 -15.47 4.32
N ARG A 23 -17.78 -14.46 3.72
CA ARG A 23 -17.51 -14.35 2.28
C ARG A 23 -16.03 -14.45 1.93
N VAL A 24 -15.16 -14.67 2.93
CA VAL A 24 -13.72 -14.77 2.72
C VAL A 24 -13.38 -16.13 2.12
N GLU A 25 -12.86 -16.13 0.90
CA GLU A 25 -12.31 -17.33 0.24
C GLU A 25 -10.87 -17.60 0.71
N LYS A 26 -10.03 -16.54 0.79
CA LYS A 26 -8.61 -16.68 1.12
C LYS A 26 -8.08 -15.46 1.88
N ILE A 27 -7.27 -15.69 2.91
CA ILE A 27 -6.45 -14.66 3.54
C ILE A 27 -5.14 -14.54 2.76
N LEU A 28 -4.92 -13.38 2.12
CA LEU A 28 -3.72 -13.12 1.30
C LEU A 28 -2.55 -12.61 2.14
N SER A 29 -2.84 -11.81 3.16
CA SER A 29 -1.89 -11.31 4.15
C SER A 29 -2.60 -11.27 5.50
N LEU A 30 -1.87 -11.63 6.57
CA LEU A 30 -2.34 -11.57 7.95
C LEU A 30 -2.32 -10.14 8.50
N GLY A 31 -1.65 -9.22 7.82
CA GLY A 31 -1.40 -7.86 8.30
C GLY A 31 -0.17 -7.80 9.21
N ASP A 32 -0.05 -6.69 9.92
CA ASP A 32 1.13 -6.34 10.69
C ASP A 32 0.98 -6.73 12.16
N ILE A 33 2.12 -6.97 12.82
CA ILE A 33 2.21 -7.18 14.26
C ILE A 33 3.16 -6.14 14.86
N LEU A 34 2.69 -5.41 15.87
CA LEU A 34 3.52 -4.45 16.59
C LEU A 34 4.30 -5.19 17.69
N LEU A 35 5.63 -5.24 17.54
CA LEU A 35 6.53 -5.78 18.54
C LEU A 35 7.27 -4.65 19.24
N GLY A 36 7.25 -4.66 20.58
CA GLY A 36 8.02 -3.71 21.37
C GLY A 36 9.51 -3.99 21.28
N TYR A 37 10.34 -2.95 21.20
CA TYR A 37 11.80 -3.09 21.20
C TYR A 37 12.34 -3.89 22.40
N GLY A 38 11.68 -3.78 23.57
CA GLY A 38 12.02 -4.52 24.78
C GLY A 38 12.07 -6.05 24.59
N GLU A 39 11.20 -6.61 23.73
CA GLU A 39 11.17 -8.05 23.45
C GLU A 39 12.48 -8.57 22.85
N PHE A 40 13.16 -7.74 22.04
CA PHE A 40 14.46 -8.09 21.46
C PHE A 40 15.58 -8.03 22.51
N VAL A 41 15.54 -7.02 23.38
CA VAL A 41 16.54 -6.81 24.44
C VAL A 41 16.46 -7.88 25.51
N GLU A 42 15.25 -8.17 26.02
CA GLU A 42 15.04 -9.12 27.10
C GLU A 42 15.38 -10.56 26.70
N ASN A 43 15.07 -10.93 25.45
CA ASN A 43 15.32 -12.28 24.94
C ASN A 43 16.69 -12.42 24.24
N ASN A 44 17.50 -11.36 24.20
CA ASN A 44 18.77 -11.31 23.45
C ASN A 44 18.61 -11.77 21.98
N HIS A 45 17.48 -11.40 21.37
CA HIS A 45 17.18 -11.72 19.98
C HIS A 45 17.78 -10.66 19.06
N VAL A 46 18.27 -11.09 17.89
CA VAL A 46 18.79 -10.15 16.89
C VAL A 46 17.66 -9.25 16.39
N LEU A 47 17.92 -7.96 16.29
CA LEU A 47 16.99 -7.01 15.68
C LEU A 47 16.82 -7.37 14.20
N LEU A 48 15.59 -7.66 13.82
CA LEU A 48 15.24 -7.86 12.43
C LEU A 48 15.06 -6.49 11.75
N PRO A 49 15.32 -6.39 10.44
CA PRO A 49 14.98 -5.19 9.69
C PRO A 49 13.50 -4.86 9.87
N SER A 50 13.20 -3.61 10.21
CA SER A 50 11.82 -3.14 10.30
C SER A 50 11.19 -3.10 8.91
N GLY A 51 9.89 -3.38 8.83
CA GLY A 51 9.10 -3.00 7.67
C GLY A 51 9.08 -1.49 7.50
N TYR A 52 8.80 -1.03 6.28
CA TYR A 52 8.65 0.38 5.97
C TYR A 52 7.24 0.84 6.39
N CYS A 53 7.15 1.57 7.50
CA CYS A 53 5.91 1.99 8.15
C CYS A 53 5.76 3.52 8.17
N GLU A 54 4.58 4.00 8.59
CA GLU A 54 4.24 5.42 8.63
C GLU A 54 5.19 6.22 9.52
N GLU A 55 5.63 5.65 10.64
CA GLU A 55 6.58 6.28 11.55
C GLU A 55 7.95 6.49 10.88
N TRP A 56 8.44 5.51 10.14
CA TRP A 56 9.70 5.66 9.40
C TRP A 56 9.54 6.73 8.31
N TRP A 57 8.50 6.61 7.47
CA TRP A 57 8.25 7.56 6.40
C TRP A 57 8.12 9.00 6.94
N ALA A 58 7.48 9.19 8.09
CA ALA A 58 7.37 10.49 8.75
C ALA A 58 8.74 11.09 9.10
N GLU A 59 9.67 10.30 9.62
CA GLU A 59 11.02 10.76 9.94
C GLU A 59 11.81 11.10 8.67
N GLU A 60 11.71 10.30 7.60
CA GLU A 60 12.35 10.62 6.31
C GLU A 60 11.82 11.93 5.70
N VAL A 61 10.51 12.18 5.83
CA VAL A 61 9.91 13.45 5.41
C VAL A 61 10.42 14.62 6.26
N LYS A 62 10.50 14.46 7.58
CA LYS A 62 11.03 15.51 8.48
C LYS A 62 12.50 15.82 8.20
N GLU A 63 13.30 14.82 7.83
CA GLU A 63 14.70 15.02 7.45
C GLU A 63 14.84 15.74 6.10
N ALA A 64 13.92 15.49 5.16
CA ALA A 64 13.96 16.07 3.82
C ALA A 64 13.36 17.49 3.73
N VAL A 65 12.59 17.94 4.72
CA VAL A 65 11.82 19.19 4.67
C VAL A 65 12.23 20.14 5.80
N GLU A 66 12.70 21.35 5.45
CA GLU A 66 13.10 22.37 6.44
C GLU A 66 11.94 22.82 7.36
N ASP A 67 10.72 22.93 6.82
CA ASP A 67 9.51 23.27 7.58
C ASP A 67 8.34 22.30 7.26
N PRO A 68 8.19 21.21 8.04
CA PRO A 68 7.14 20.22 7.83
C PRO A 68 5.78 20.65 8.42
N THR A 69 5.58 21.90 8.84
CA THR A 69 4.33 22.34 9.50
C THR A 69 3.08 22.05 8.65
N HIS A 70 3.19 22.20 7.33
CA HIS A 70 2.10 21.92 6.39
C HIS A 70 1.86 20.41 6.16
N LEU A 71 2.82 19.56 6.54
CA LEU A 71 2.76 18.10 6.49
C LEU A 71 2.48 17.47 7.87
N ALA A 72 2.39 18.29 8.93
CA ALA A 72 2.15 17.84 10.30
C ALA A 72 1.05 16.78 10.45
N PRO A 73 -0.10 16.83 9.73
CA PRO A 73 -1.12 15.79 9.84
C PRO A 73 -0.63 14.38 9.47
N PHE A 74 0.40 14.28 8.62
CA PHE A 74 0.94 13.03 8.09
C PHE A 74 2.22 12.59 8.81
N VAL A 75 3.01 13.53 9.32
CA VAL A 75 4.32 13.24 9.94
C VAL A 75 4.31 13.26 11.47
N GLU A 76 3.20 13.67 12.08
CA GLU A 76 2.99 13.61 13.53
C GLU A 76 1.91 12.59 13.89
N PRO A 77 1.97 11.96 15.07
CA PRO A 77 0.91 11.09 15.56
C PRO A 77 -0.46 11.81 15.50
N PRO A 78 -1.52 11.18 14.94
CA PRO A 78 -1.67 9.74 14.67
C PRO A 78 -1.29 9.31 13.23
N PHE A 79 -0.39 10.02 12.54
CA PHE A 79 0.10 9.70 11.19
C PHE A 79 -1.03 9.47 10.19
N LYS A 80 -1.82 10.52 9.92
CA LYS A 80 -2.93 10.37 8.97
C LYS A 80 -2.40 9.94 7.62
N THR A 81 -3.13 9.06 6.95
CA THR A 81 -2.77 8.66 5.58
C THR A 81 -3.10 9.80 4.60
N PRO A 82 -2.12 10.35 3.86
CA PRO A 82 -2.38 11.31 2.79
C PRO A 82 -3.19 10.63 1.67
N SER A 83 -3.85 11.39 0.80
CA SER A 83 -4.44 10.80 -0.42
C SER A 83 -3.34 10.27 -1.35
N ALA A 84 -3.67 9.30 -2.22
CA ALA A 84 -2.69 8.74 -3.17
C ALA A 84 -1.99 9.81 -4.00
N LYS A 85 -2.76 10.80 -4.48
CA LYS A 85 -2.21 11.95 -5.20
C LYS A 85 -1.24 12.73 -4.32
N ARG A 86 -1.63 13.06 -3.09
CA ARG A 86 -0.76 13.84 -2.18
C ARG A 86 0.50 13.06 -1.78
N ALA A 87 0.42 11.75 -1.61
CA ALA A 87 1.58 10.90 -1.33
C ALA A 87 2.61 10.95 -2.48
N VAL A 88 2.13 10.90 -3.73
CA VAL A 88 2.97 11.05 -4.92
C VAL A 88 3.56 12.46 -4.99
N ASP A 89 2.74 13.50 -4.75
CA ASP A 89 3.21 14.89 -4.76
C ASP A 89 4.34 15.09 -3.73
N ILE A 90 4.18 14.61 -2.49
CA ILE A 90 5.22 14.70 -1.43
C ILE A 90 6.50 13.99 -1.85
N SER A 91 6.40 12.78 -2.42
CA SER A 91 7.55 11.99 -2.87
C SER A 91 8.33 12.71 -3.98
N ILE A 92 7.63 13.29 -4.95
CA ILE A 92 8.25 14.06 -6.04
C ILE A 92 8.84 15.39 -5.55
N GLU A 93 8.09 16.13 -4.72
CA GLU A 93 8.48 17.45 -4.20
C GLU A 93 9.73 17.38 -3.32
N HIS A 94 9.87 16.34 -2.51
CA HIS A 94 10.90 16.25 -1.47
C HIS A 94 11.91 15.10 -1.66
N GLY A 95 11.75 14.27 -2.70
CA GLY A 95 12.69 13.18 -3.00
C GLY A 95 12.65 12.03 -1.98
N VAL A 96 11.59 11.94 -1.19
CA VAL A 96 11.37 10.86 -0.22
C VAL A 96 10.66 9.67 -0.87
N PRO A 97 10.74 8.45 -0.31
CA PRO A 97 9.99 7.31 -0.83
C PRO A 97 8.47 7.53 -0.78
N LEU A 98 7.74 6.72 -1.55
CA LEU A 98 6.29 6.75 -1.56
C LEU A 98 5.74 6.29 -0.20
N HIS A 99 4.68 6.95 0.27
CA HIS A 99 4.03 6.60 1.54
C HIS A 99 3.67 5.09 1.60
N PRO A 100 3.93 4.40 2.73
CA PRO A 100 3.78 2.94 2.85
C PRO A 100 2.38 2.41 2.56
N ALA A 101 1.33 3.17 2.90
CA ALA A 101 -0.05 2.84 2.53
C ALA A 101 -0.30 2.61 1.02
N TYR A 102 0.58 3.12 0.15
CA TYR A 102 0.53 2.97 -1.31
C TYR A 102 1.69 2.12 -1.86
N THR A 103 2.46 1.48 -0.99
CA THR A 103 3.52 0.55 -1.36
C THR A 103 2.95 -0.87 -1.28
N TYR A 104 2.69 -1.47 -2.44
CA TYR A 104 2.21 -2.84 -2.55
C TYR A 104 3.33 -3.84 -2.25
N PRO A 105 3.02 -5.10 -1.90
CA PRO A 105 4.02 -6.14 -1.63
C PRO A 105 4.69 -6.61 -2.94
N TYR A 106 5.43 -5.71 -3.59
CA TYR A 106 6.16 -6.01 -4.83
C TYR A 106 7.24 -7.07 -4.64
N HIS A 107 7.64 -7.35 -3.39
CA HIS A 107 8.58 -8.42 -3.05
C HIS A 107 7.99 -9.82 -3.22
N ASP A 108 6.67 -9.95 -3.33
CA ASP A 108 5.99 -11.24 -3.58
C ASP A 108 5.92 -11.57 -5.09
N LEU A 109 6.41 -10.69 -5.96
CA LEU A 109 6.36 -10.82 -7.41
C LEU A 109 7.76 -10.80 -8.00
N GLU A 110 7.99 -11.66 -8.99
CA GLU A 110 9.23 -11.63 -9.76
C GLU A 110 9.21 -10.45 -10.77
N PRO A 111 10.38 -9.88 -11.14
CA PRO A 111 10.45 -8.78 -12.10
C PRO A 111 9.75 -9.08 -13.44
N GLU A 112 9.79 -10.33 -13.89
CA GLU A 112 9.11 -10.78 -15.11
C GLU A 112 7.58 -10.73 -14.99
N GLU A 113 7.03 -11.02 -13.81
CA GLU A 113 5.59 -10.95 -13.55
C GLU A 113 5.11 -9.50 -13.54
N ILE A 114 5.90 -8.61 -12.92
CA ILE A 114 5.64 -7.16 -12.95
C ILE A 114 5.71 -6.64 -14.39
N GLY A 115 6.70 -7.07 -15.18
CA GLY A 115 6.83 -6.72 -16.59
C GLY A 115 5.66 -7.22 -17.44
N ALA A 116 5.18 -8.44 -17.19
CA ALA A 116 4.01 -8.99 -17.86
C ALA A 116 2.73 -8.19 -17.52
N LEU A 117 2.54 -7.84 -16.24
CA LEU A 117 1.44 -6.99 -15.81
C LEU A 117 1.49 -5.60 -16.46
N GLY A 118 2.66 -4.96 -16.49
CA GLY A 118 2.85 -3.66 -17.13
C GLY A 118 2.55 -3.70 -18.63
N THR A 119 2.99 -4.76 -19.31
CA THR A 119 2.68 -4.99 -20.73
C THR A 119 1.18 -5.14 -20.95
N TRP A 120 0.52 -5.94 -20.11
CA TRP A 120 -0.93 -6.13 -20.18
C TRP A 120 -1.70 -4.84 -19.96
N LEU A 121 -1.31 -4.04 -18.95
CA LEU A 121 -1.91 -2.74 -18.65
C LEU A 121 -1.71 -1.72 -19.77
N SER A 122 -0.56 -1.73 -20.45
CA SER A 122 -0.27 -0.79 -21.54
C SER A 122 -1.21 -0.94 -22.75
N GLY A 123 -1.74 -2.15 -22.97
CA GLY A 123 -2.72 -2.46 -24.02
C GLY A 123 -4.15 -2.59 -23.51
N ALA A 124 -4.42 -2.17 -22.27
CA ALA A 124 -5.74 -2.30 -21.67
C ALA A 124 -6.63 -1.07 -21.93
N GLU A 125 -7.91 -1.33 -22.15
CA GLU A 125 -8.97 -0.33 -22.16
C GLU A 125 -9.50 -0.15 -20.73
N ILE A 126 -9.54 1.12 -20.30
CA ILE A 126 -10.00 1.50 -18.98
C ILE A 126 -11.45 1.93 -19.09
N GLU A 127 -12.33 1.21 -18.40
CA GLU A 127 -13.71 1.64 -18.19
C GLU A 127 -13.77 2.57 -16.98
N VAL A 128 -14.20 3.81 -17.22
CA VAL A 128 -14.37 4.82 -16.18
C VAL A 128 -15.85 4.98 -15.88
N ARG A 129 -16.25 4.87 -14.61
CA ARG A 129 -17.60 5.21 -14.13
C ARG A 129 -17.49 6.27 -13.04
N GLY A 130 -18.00 7.47 -13.34
CA GLY A 130 -17.91 8.62 -12.43
C GLY A 130 -16.46 9.10 -12.29
N SER A 131 -15.96 9.20 -11.05
CA SER A 131 -14.58 9.61 -10.73
C SER A 131 -13.60 8.45 -10.58
N GLY A 132 -14.02 7.20 -10.80
CA GLY A 132 -13.22 6.00 -10.57
C GLY A 132 -13.12 5.07 -11.77
N ILE A 133 -12.10 4.21 -11.76
CA ILE A 133 -11.95 3.10 -12.70
C ILE A 133 -12.88 1.97 -12.26
N SER A 134 -13.80 1.54 -13.13
CA SER A 134 -14.74 0.45 -12.86
C SER A 134 -14.34 -0.88 -13.49
N GLY A 135 -13.40 -0.86 -14.43
CA GLY A 135 -12.91 -2.06 -15.10
C GLY A 135 -11.66 -1.77 -15.92
N VAL A 136 -10.79 -2.77 -16.02
CA VAL A 136 -9.64 -2.77 -16.92
C VAL A 136 -9.75 -4.03 -17.75
N GLN A 137 -9.96 -3.87 -19.06
CA GLN A 137 -10.13 -4.99 -19.99
C GLN A 137 -9.04 -4.94 -21.05
N ARG A 138 -8.60 -6.10 -21.54
CA ARG A 138 -7.62 -6.14 -22.62
C ARG A 138 -8.27 -5.62 -23.91
N SER A 139 -7.63 -4.66 -24.59
CA SER A 139 -8.12 -4.21 -25.89
C SER A 139 -8.21 -5.39 -26.86
N ARG A 140 -9.39 -5.60 -27.45
CA ARG A 140 -9.56 -6.58 -28.53
C ARG A 140 -9.02 -5.98 -29.82
N THR A 141 -7.70 -5.93 -29.98
CA THR A 141 -7.14 -5.72 -31.31
C THR A 141 -7.41 -6.97 -32.13
N ILE A 142 -8.45 -6.89 -32.96
CA ILE A 142 -8.78 -7.86 -34.02
C ILE A 142 -7.53 -8.04 -34.86
N GLY A 143 -7.12 -9.29 -35.05
CA GLY A 143 -5.98 -9.65 -35.87
C GLY A 143 -6.10 -9.13 -37.31
N THR A 144 -4.93 -8.93 -37.91
CA THR A 144 -4.72 -8.94 -39.36
C THR A 144 -3.70 -10.01 -39.66
#